data_AF-A0A0V1NEH9-F1
#
_entry.id   AF-A0A0V1NEH9-F1
#
_cell.length_a   1.000
_cell.length_b   1.000
_cell.length_c   1.000
_cell.angle_alpha   90.00
_cell.angle_beta   90.00
_cell.angle_gamma   90.00
#
_symmetry.space_group_name_H-M   'P 1'
#
loop_
_entity.id
_entity.type
_entity.pdbx_description
1 polymer ?
#
loop_
_entity_poly.entity_id
_entity_poly.type
_entity_poly.pdbx_seq_one_letter_code
_entity_poly.pdbx_strand_id
1 'polypeptide(L)'
;MHCKQMGREKLPFLKVGRSSEKFENHCIHLFNYKEKMLKFSKLLALFFVVRLSHSQTSKCQNKPGDAAADWAIVYKAPGQDRGKIIFATVAGIWDDGAQPLSNVNQHSFAKALEHVVADNNDIKFIAYNNVPPSVPSVKTKSNSKGVIILSTAANSAAWIVHTVPGFPTARTPYSWPVAENARGHLLICLTISKSQINAIAASLLLVQPMVHYNDIPETETAGMPYFNKLAGGKIPTLPPFTSRRSIRTENAAGPVAVHIYSKSRSSKYAASLLLVQPMVHYNDIPETETAGMPYFKKLAEGKVPSLPPFTSRRSIRTEDARSPVAVHIYSKSESSKYGELKWLYEFQIILIRGFDM
;
A
#
# COMPACT_ATOMS: atom_id res chain seq x y z
N MET A 1 -35.86 4.11 -49.62
CA MET A 1 -34.55 4.59 -50.12
C MET A 1 -33.45 3.94 -49.29
N HIS A 2 -32.71 2.99 -49.87
CA HIS A 2 -31.53 2.38 -49.24
C HIS A 2 -30.28 2.95 -49.94
N CYS A 3 -29.34 3.56 -49.21
CA CYS A 3 -28.01 3.84 -49.77
C CYS A 3 -27.31 2.47 -49.94
N LYS A 4 -27.46 1.83 -51.11
CA LYS A 4 -26.76 0.61 -51.49
C LYS A 4 -25.37 1.02 -51.97
N GLN A 5 -24.32 0.33 -51.52
CA GLN A 5 -22.95 0.58 -51.97
C GLN A 5 -22.84 0.17 -53.45
N MET A 6 -23.01 1.12 -54.36
CA MET A 6 -22.85 0.89 -55.80
C MET A 6 -21.36 0.95 -56.10
N GLY A 7 -20.73 -0.23 -56.18
CA GLY A 7 -19.51 -0.40 -56.96
C GLY A 7 -19.77 0.09 -58.39
N ARG A 8 -18.73 0.65 -59.01
CA ARG A 8 -18.73 1.31 -60.33
C ARG A 8 -19.64 0.60 -61.35
N GLU A 9 -20.81 1.16 -61.63
CA GLU A 9 -21.53 0.98 -62.90
C GLU A 9 -22.61 2.07 -63.03
N LYS A 10 -22.60 2.80 -64.17
CA LYS A 10 -23.56 3.86 -64.50
C LYS A 10 -24.84 3.22 -65.04
N LEU A 11 -26.00 3.51 -64.44
CA LEU A 11 -27.32 3.21 -65.00
C LEU A 11 -28.03 4.51 -65.44
N PRO A 12 -28.78 4.49 -66.57
CA PRO A 12 -29.38 5.70 -67.13
C PRO A 12 -30.64 6.13 -66.36
N PHE A 13 -30.78 7.45 -66.21
CA PHE A 13 -31.86 8.12 -65.48
C PHE A 13 -33.23 7.96 -66.17
N LEU A 14 -34.28 7.65 -65.39
CA LEU A 14 -35.64 8.07 -65.72
C LEU A 14 -36.42 8.60 -64.50
N LYS A 15 -36.79 9.88 -64.61
CA LYS A 15 -37.89 10.64 -63.97
C LYS A 15 -38.36 10.25 -62.55
N VAL A 16 -37.82 10.91 -61.53
CA VAL A 16 -38.59 11.48 -60.40
C VAL A 16 -37.89 12.76 -59.94
N GLY A 17 -38.61 13.89 -59.94
CA GLY A 17 -38.09 15.20 -59.55
C GLY A 17 -37.73 15.27 -58.06
N ARG A 18 -36.43 15.26 -57.75
CA ARG A 18 -35.84 15.86 -56.55
C ARG A 18 -34.35 16.08 -56.81
N SER A 19 -33.85 17.29 -56.54
CA SER A 19 -32.45 17.71 -56.75
C SER A 19 -31.45 16.61 -56.30
N SER A 20 -30.62 16.12 -57.23
CA SER A 20 -29.65 15.04 -56.97
C SER A 20 -28.59 15.44 -55.93
N GLU A 21 -28.29 16.74 -55.88
CA GLU A 21 -27.29 17.34 -55.00
C GLU A 21 -27.67 17.20 -53.51
N LYS A 22 -28.97 17.27 -53.19
CA LYS A 22 -29.45 17.10 -51.81
C LYS A 22 -29.40 15.65 -51.34
N PHE A 23 -29.46 14.68 -52.26
CA PHE A 23 -29.40 13.26 -51.96
C PHE A 23 -27.95 12.76 -51.78
N GLU A 24 -27.02 13.22 -52.63
CA GLU A 24 -25.60 12.92 -52.52
C GLU A 24 -25.01 13.47 -51.21
N ASN A 25 -25.30 14.74 -50.87
CA ASN A 25 -24.86 15.33 -49.62
C ASN A 25 -25.39 14.59 -48.38
N HIS A 26 -26.60 14.02 -48.46
CA HIS A 26 -27.19 13.24 -47.36
C HIS A 26 -26.53 11.86 -47.19
N CYS A 27 -26.26 11.10 -48.28
CA CYS A 27 -25.55 9.83 -48.17
C CYS A 27 -24.07 10.03 -47.75
N ILE A 28 -23.38 11.12 -48.16
CA ILE A 28 -22.01 11.45 -47.69
C ILE A 28 -21.99 11.72 -46.19
N HIS A 29 -22.96 12.50 -45.68
CA HIS A 29 -23.06 12.81 -44.26
C HIS A 29 -23.35 11.55 -43.41
N LEU A 30 -24.19 10.65 -43.92
CA LEU A 30 -24.49 9.35 -43.30
C LEU A 30 -23.28 8.39 -43.32
N PHE A 31 -22.49 8.40 -44.40
CA PHE A 31 -21.28 7.58 -44.52
C PHE A 31 -20.19 8.04 -43.56
N ASN A 32 -19.93 9.35 -43.50
CA ASN A 32 -19.01 9.95 -42.52
C ASN A 32 -19.47 9.72 -41.08
N TYR A 33 -20.79 9.73 -40.82
CA TYR A 33 -21.33 9.41 -39.50
C TYR A 33 -21.09 7.93 -39.14
N LYS A 34 -21.33 6.99 -40.06
CA LYS A 34 -21.05 5.56 -39.84
C LYS A 34 -19.56 5.28 -39.60
N GLU A 35 -18.65 5.90 -40.35
CA GLU A 35 -17.21 5.74 -40.11
C GLU A 35 -16.78 6.30 -38.76
N LYS A 36 -17.29 7.48 -38.37
CA LYS A 36 -17.01 8.06 -37.04
C LYS A 36 -17.55 7.17 -35.93
N MET A 37 -18.76 6.64 -36.07
CA MET A 37 -19.35 5.70 -35.12
C MET A 37 -18.58 4.38 -35.03
N LEU A 38 -18.05 3.87 -36.15
CA LEU A 38 -17.20 2.67 -36.16
C LEU A 38 -15.83 2.93 -35.51
N LYS A 39 -15.23 4.11 -35.73
CA LYS A 39 -14.00 4.53 -35.03
C LYS A 39 -14.24 4.71 -33.53
N PHE A 40 -15.36 5.29 -33.14
CA PHE A 40 -15.76 5.45 -31.74
C PHE A 40 -16.02 4.10 -31.07
N SER A 41 -16.69 3.17 -31.77
CA SER A 41 -16.91 1.79 -31.32
C SER A 41 -15.60 1.02 -31.16
N LYS A 42 -14.65 1.15 -32.10
CA LYS A 42 -13.30 0.57 -31.97
C LYS A 42 -12.51 1.17 -30.80
N LEU A 43 -12.60 2.49 -30.59
CA LEU A 43 -11.95 3.17 -29.46
C LEU A 43 -12.56 2.74 -28.11
N LEU A 44 -13.88 2.61 -28.06
CA LEU A 44 -14.61 2.11 -26.91
C LEU A 44 -14.26 0.65 -26.62
N ALA A 45 -14.21 -0.20 -27.65
CA ALA A 45 -13.77 -1.59 -27.52
C ALA A 45 -12.31 -1.69 -27.07
N LEU A 46 -11.41 -0.84 -27.59
CA LEU A 46 -10.03 -0.76 -27.12
C LEU A 46 -9.96 -0.33 -25.64
N PHE A 47 -10.78 0.64 -25.23
CA PHE A 47 -10.90 1.08 -23.84
C PHE A 47 -11.43 -0.03 -22.93
N PHE A 48 -12.44 -0.79 -23.37
CA PHE A 48 -12.97 -1.95 -22.64
C PHE A 48 -11.95 -3.09 -22.57
N VAL A 49 -11.22 -3.39 -23.64
CA VAL A 49 -10.15 -4.41 -23.66
C VAL A 49 -9.00 -3.99 -22.75
N VAL A 50 -8.57 -2.72 -22.78
CA VAL A 50 -7.56 -2.19 -21.86
C VAL A 50 -8.07 -2.27 -20.41
N ARG A 51 -9.33 -1.93 -20.13
CA ARG A 51 -9.94 -2.09 -18.79
C ARG A 51 -9.99 -3.56 -18.33
N LEU A 52 -10.31 -4.49 -19.22
CA LEU A 52 -10.36 -5.93 -18.94
C LEU A 52 -8.96 -6.54 -18.73
N SER A 53 -7.93 -6.02 -19.42
CA SER A 53 -6.54 -6.47 -19.28
C SER A 53 -5.83 -5.96 -18.01
N HIS A 54 -6.45 -5.09 -17.21
CA HIS A 54 -5.82 -4.47 -16.03
C HIS A 54 -6.30 -5.00 -14.67
N SER A 55 -7.07 -6.10 -14.63
CA SER A 55 -7.49 -6.72 -13.36
C SER A 55 -6.59 -7.89 -12.93
N GLN A 56 -5.26 -7.73 -12.99
CA GLN A 56 -4.34 -8.57 -12.23
C GLN A 56 -3.74 -7.72 -11.09
N THR A 57 -4.01 -8.06 -9.84
CA THR A 57 -3.72 -7.15 -8.70
C THR A 57 -2.32 -7.36 -8.14
N SER A 58 -1.29 -6.87 -8.84
CA SER A 58 0.06 -6.63 -8.28
C SER A 58 0.26 -5.19 -7.79
N LYS A 59 -0.82 -4.40 -7.71
CA LYS A 59 -0.81 -2.98 -7.31
C LYS A 59 -1.81 -2.75 -6.18
N CYS A 60 -1.55 -1.72 -5.39
CA CYS A 60 -2.52 -1.17 -4.44
C CYS A 60 -3.74 -0.63 -5.17
N GLN A 61 -4.85 -0.49 -4.45
CA GLN A 61 -6.13 -0.13 -5.03
C GLN A 61 -6.73 1.08 -4.31
N ASN A 62 -7.52 1.86 -5.04
CA ASN A 62 -8.28 2.97 -4.49
C ASN A 62 -9.37 2.48 -3.50
N LYS A 63 -10.10 3.43 -2.91
CA LYS A 63 -11.16 3.16 -1.92
C LYS A 63 -12.14 2.04 -2.30
N PRO A 64 -12.82 2.07 -3.47
CA PRO A 64 -13.74 1.01 -3.88
C PRO A 64 -13.05 -0.25 -4.42
N GLY A 65 -11.73 -0.22 -4.68
CA GLY A 65 -11.03 -1.35 -5.29
C GLY A 65 -11.32 -1.51 -6.79
N ASP A 66 -11.58 -0.42 -7.51
CA ASP A 66 -11.90 -0.43 -8.95
C ASP A 66 -10.83 0.26 -9.82
N ALA A 67 -9.81 0.85 -9.19
CA ALA A 67 -8.66 1.44 -9.88
C ALA A 67 -7.39 1.27 -9.05
N ALA A 68 -6.26 1.10 -9.76
CA ALA A 68 -4.95 1.05 -9.13
C ALA A 68 -4.61 2.38 -8.45
N ALA A 69 -3.95 2.29 -7.30
CA ALA A 69 -3.42 3.40 -6.55
C ALA A 69 -1.91 3.21 -6.34
N ASP A 70 -1.16 4.31 -6.27
CA ASP A 70 0.28 4.26 -5.99
C ASP A 70 0.56 3.82 -4.54
N TRP A 71 -0.31 4.21 -3.62
CA TRP A 71 -0.31 3.75 -2.23
C TRP A 71 -1.72 3.92 -1.64
N ALA A 72 -2.02 3.14 -0.61
CA ALA A 72 -3.26 3.24 0.16
C ALA A 72 -2.99 2.87 1.63
N ILE A 73 -3.63 3.58 2.55
CA ILE A 73 -3.55 3.33 3.99
C ILE A 73 -4.95 3.24 4.56
N VAL A 74 -5.23 2.17 5.30
CA VAL A 74 -6.46 1.99 6.05
C VAL A 74 -6.16 1.99 7.55
N TYR A 75 -6.89 2.80 8.30
CA TYR A 75 -6.95 2.74 9.75
C TYR A 75 -8.34 2.26 10.19
N LYS A 76 -8.40 1.08 10.80
CA LYS A 76 -9.61 0.53 11.42
C LYS A 76 -9.59 0.85 12.90
N ALA A 77 -10.59 1.57 13.40
CA ALA A 77 -10.72 1.80 14.84
C ALA A 77 -11.24 0.54 15.57
N PRO A 78 -10.95 0.39 16.87
CA PRO A 78 -11.57 -0.64 17.71
C PRO A 78 -13.10 -0.60 17.64
N GLY A 79 -13.74 -1.76 17.49
CA GLY A 79 -15.21 -1.88 17.43
C GLY A 79 -15.85 -1.38 16.14
N GLN A 80 -15.04 -0.96 15.15
CA GLN A 80 -15.53 -0.56 13.82
C GLN A 80 -15.16 -1.62 12.80
N ASP A 81 -16.13 -2.04 11.99
CA ASP A 81 -15.90 -3.01 10.90
C ASP A 81 -15.40 -2.32 9.62
N ARG A 82 -15.72 -1.03 9.48
CA ARG A 82 -15.30 -0.16 8.39
C ARG A 82 -14.15 0.74 8.87
N GLY A 83 -13.04 0.72 8.14
CA GLY A 83 -11.90 1.59 8.40
C GLY A 83 -12.06 2.97 7.77
N LYS A 84 -11.21 3.91 8.19
CA LYS A 84 -10.90 5.13 7.44
C LYS A 84 -9.80 4.82 6.42
N ILE A 85 -9.84 5.43 5.24
CA ILE A 85 -8.87 5.23 4.18
C ILE A 85 -8.33 6.56 3.63
N ILE A 86 -7.04 6.56 3.29
CA ILE A 86 -6.38 7.62 2.51
C ILE A 86 -5.53 6.96 1.43
N PHE A 87 -5.49 7.54 0.22
CA PHE A 87 -4.80 6.96 -0.94
C PHE A 87 -4.35 8.04 -1.92
N ALA A 88 -3.45 7.68 -2.84
CA ALA A 88 -2.67 8.61 -3.66
C ALA A 88 -3.44 9.73 -4.39
N THR A 89 -4.65 9.48 -4.89
CA THR A 89 -5.40 10.47 -5.68
C THR A 89 -6.29 11.40 -4.83
N VAL A 90 -6.43 11.13 -3.53
CA VAL A 90 -7.19 11.95 -2.56
C VAL A 90 -6.35 12.14 -1.30
N ALA A 91 -5.07 12.47 -1.49
CA ALA A 91 -4.13 12.66 -0.40
C ALA A 91 -4.46 13.97 0.35
N GLY A 92 -4.94 13.87 1.58
CA GLY A 92 -5.18 15.03 2.45
C GLY A 92 -6.35 14.89 3.43
N ILE A 93 -7.32 14.02 3.14
CA ILE A 93 -8.48 13.77 3.99
C ILE A 93 -8.69 12.27 4.14
N TRP A 94 -8.81 11.79 5.38
CA TRP A 94 -9.23 10.43 5.66
C TRP A 94 -10.72 10.28 5.35
N ASP A 95 -11.04 9.44 4.37
CA ASP A 95 -12.41 9.13 3.98
C ASP A 95 -12.89 7.87 4.72
N ASP A 96 -14.21 7.68 4.81
CA ASP A 96 -14.77 6.38 5.14
C ASP A 96 -14.36 5.33 4.11
N GLY A 97 -14.00 4.12 4.56
CA GLY A 97 -13.83 2.98 3.68
C GLY A 97 -15.11 2.69 2.88
N ALA A 98 -14.97 2.12 1.68
CA ALA A 98 -16.13 1.81 0.84
C ALA A 98 -17.04 0.72 1.45
N GLN A 99 -16.44 -0.30 2.08
CA GLN A 99 -17.14 -1.42 2.71
C GLN A 99 -16.42 -1.85 4.00
N PRO A 100 -17.07 -2.65 4.87
CA PRO A 100 -16.40 -3.35 5.96
C PRO A 100 -15.21 -4.18 5.46
N LEU A 101 -14.15 -4.29 6.26
CA LEU A 101 -12.97 -5.08 5.90
C LEU A 101 -13.23 -6.59 5.84
N SER A 102 -14.38 -7.05 6.37
CA SER A 102 -14.85 -8.42 6.23
C SER A 102 -15.44 -8.73 4.85
N ASN A 103 -15.78 -7.71 4.06
CA ASN A 103 -16.36 -7.91 2.73
C ASN A 103 -15.28 -8.34 1.74
N VAL A 104 -15.53 -9.38 0.94
CA VAL A 104 -14.55 -9.88 -0.04
C VAL A 104 -14.35 -8.94 -1.25
N ASN A 105 -15.27 -7.99 -1.46
CA ASN A 105 -15.27 -7.12 -2.63
C ASN A 105 -15.41 -5.64 -2.26
N GLN A 106 -15.29 -4.76 -3.25
CA GLN A 106 -15.62 -3.33 -3.13
C GLN A 106 -14.84 -2.58 -2.05
N HIS A 107 -13.63 -3.03 -1.72
CA HIS A 107 -12.70 -2.25 -0.91
C HIS A 107 -11.25 -2.51 -1.32
N SER A 108 -10.40 -1.50 -1.05
CA SER A 108 -8.98 -1.45 -1.43
C SER A 108 -8.20 -2.75 -1.15
N PHE A 109 -8.15 -3.20 0.11
CA PHE A 109 -7.29 -4.31 0.51
C PHE A 109 -7.75 -5.70 0.06
N ALA A 110 -9.06 -5.99 0.01
CA ALA A 110 -9.53 -7.27 -0.52
C ALA A 110 -9.23 -7.39 -2.00
N LYS A 111 -9.42 -6.29 -2.75
CA LYS A 111 -9.01 -6.25 -4.16
C LYS A 111 -7.50 -6.40 -4.32
N ALA A 112 -6.68 -5.68 -3.54
CA ALA A 112 -5.22 -5.83 -3.61
C ALA A 112 -4.74 -7.25 -3.33
N LEU A 113 -5.48 -8.01 -2.50
CA LEU A 113 -5.20 -9.39 -2.11
C LEU A 113 -5.93 -10.43 -2.97
N GLU A 114 -6.64 -10.05 -4.02
CA GLU A 114 -7.48 -10.94 -4.83
C GLU A 114 -6.74 -12.20 -5.29
N HIS A 115 -5.48 -12.05 -5.74
CA HIS A 115 -4.65 -13.17 -6.19
C HIS A 115 -3.68 -13.74 -5.13
N VAL A 116 -3.78 -13.24 -3.90
CA VAL A 116 -3.21 -13.90 -2.71
C VAL A 116 -4.18 -14.99 -2.20
N VAL A 117 -5.49 -14.75 -2.34
CA VAL A 117 -6.57 -15.65 -1.92
C VAL A 117 -7.07 -16.55 -3.04
N ALA A 118 -7.00 -16.10 -4.30
CA ALA A 118 -7.41 -16.84 -5.49
C ALA A 118 -6.25 -17.11 -6.45
N ASP A 119 -6.39 -18.15 -7.28
CA ASP A 119 -5.34 -18.55 -8.20
C ASP A 119 -5.21 -17.65 -9.42
N ASN A 120 -3.95 -17.29 -9.72
CA ASN A 120 -3.56 -16.59 -10.92
C ASN A 120 -2.13 -17.02 -11.29
N ASN A 121 -1.93 -17.41 -12.56
CA ASN A 121 -0.64 -17.90 -13.04
C ASN A 121 0.45 -16.84 -12.98
N ASP A 122 0.08 -15.59 -13.21
CA ASP A 122 0.99 -14.47 -13.34
C ASP A 122 1.25 -13.76 -12.01
N ILE A 123 0.53 -14.09 -10.93
CA ILE A 123 0.70 -13.42 -9.63
C ILE A 123 1.31 -14.38 -8.62
N LYS A 124 2.40 -13.93 -8.01
CA LYS A 124 3.16 -14.66 -6.98
C LYS A 124 3.37 -13.77 -5.77
N PHE A 125 3.50 -14.38 -4.59
CA PHE A 125 3.63 -13.63 -3.35
C PHE A 125 4.39 -14.40 -2.27
N ILE A 126 4.91 -13.62 -1.33
CA ILE A 126 5.41 -14.09 -0.05
C ILE A 126 4.61 -13.41 1.05
N ALA A 127 4.08 -14.20 1.99
CA ALA A 127 3.30 -13.73 3.11
C ALA A 127 4.00 -14.08 4.43
N TYR A 128 4.06 -13.09 5.33
CA TYR A 128 4.68 -13.23 6.63
C TYR A 128 3.77 -12.67 7.71
N ASN A 129 3.67 -13.38 8.83
CA ASN A 129 2.85 -12.97 9.96
C ASN A 129 3.31 -13.76 11.19
N ASN A 130 3.45 -13.10 12.33
CA ASN A 130 3.83 -13.78 13.56
C ASN A 130 2.69 -14.58 14.23
N VAL A 131 1.47 -14.36 13.78
CA VAL A 131 0.29 -15.16 14.11
C VAL A 131 -0.35 -15.54 12.78
N PRO A 132 0.23 -16.49 12.03
CA PRO A 132 -0.28 -16.83 10.71
C PRO A 132 -1.70 -17.46 10.80
N PRO A 133 -2.51 -17.33 9.75
CA PRO A 133 -3.82 -17.99 9.70
C PRO A 133 -3.67 -19.51 9.88
N SER A 134 -4.59 -20.12 10.62
CA SER A 134 -4.71 -21.58 10.76
C SER A 134 -3.54 -22.33 11.41
N VAL A 135 -2.54 -21.64 11.96
CA VAL A 135 -1.46 -22.26 12.75
C VAL A 135 -1.39 -21.64 14.15
N PRO A 136 -1.98 -22.29 15.16
CA PRO A 136 -1.90 -21.80 16.53
C PRO A 136 -0.48 -21.93 17.11
N SER A 137 -0.07 -20.96 17.92
CA SER A 137 1.10 -21.07 18.82
C SER A 137 2.48 -21.16 18.17
N VAL A 138 2.72 -20.45 17.06
CA VAL A 138 4.08 -20.33 16.51
C VAL A 138 4.94 -19.41 17.39
N LYS A 139 6.07 -19.91 17.90
CA LYS A 139 7.06 -19.07 18.59
C LYS A 139 7.83 -18.25 17.57
N THR A 140 7.59 -16.95 17.52
CA THR A 140 8.28 -16.03 16.59
C THR A 140 9.27 -15.12 17.31
N LYS A 141 10.18 -14.52 16.55
CA LYS A 141 11.17 -13.53 17.03
C LYS A 141 10.90 -12.13 16.47
N SER A 142 9.66 -11.90 16.05
CA SER A 142 9.22 -10.70 15.35
C SER A 142 7.72 -10.54 15.50
N ASN A 143 7.25 -9.30 15.53
CA ASN A 143 5.83 -8.96 15.43
C ASN A 143 5.42 -8.48 14.04
N SER A 144 6.34 -8.50 13.06
CA SER A 144 6.12 -7.99 11.71
C SER A 144 5.14 -8.87 10.93
N LYS A 145 4.26 -8.23 10.15
CA LYS A 145 3.25 -8.88 9.31
C LYS A 145 3.10 -8.13 7.98
N GLY A 146 2.82 -8.87 6.91
CA GLY A 146 2.67 -8.29 5.59
C GLY A 146 2.75 -9.30 4.46
N VAL A 147 2.63 -8.78 3.25
CA VAL A 147 2.68 -9.54 2.00
C VAL A 147 3.47 -8.75 0.96
N ILE A 148 4.35 -9.41 0.22
CA ILE A 148 4.91 -8.87 -1.01
C ILE A 148 4.28 -9.65 -2.16
N ILE A 149 3.65 -8.93 -3.09
CA ILE A 149 2.95 -9.47 -4.26
C ILE A 149 3.69 -8.97 -5.49
N LEU A 150 3.92 -9.81 -6.49
CA LEU A 150 4.48 -9.41 -7.77
C LEU A 150 3.76 -10.08 -8.94
N SER A 151 3.79 -9.42 -10.09
CA SER A 151 3.36 -10.00 -11.37
C SER A 151 4.55 -10.59 -12.11
N THR A 152 4.51 -11.81 -12.63
CA THR A 152 5.55 -12.35 -13.54
C THR A 152 5.37 -11.84 -14.96
N ALA A 153 4.17 -11.35 -15.32
CA ALA A 153 3.87 -10.81 -16.65
C ALA A 153 4.27 -9.32 -16.82
N ALA A 154 4.44 -8.57 -15.72
CA ALA A 154 4.77 -7.15 -15.75
C ALA A 154 5.80 -6.77 -14.69
N ASN A 155 6.51 -5.65 -14.86
CA ASN A 155 7.40 -5.11 -13.83
C ASN A 155 6.62 -4.37 -12.72
N SER A 156 5.70 -5.06 -12.05
CA SER A 156 4.83 -4.50 -11.03
C SER A 156 4.82 -5.37 -9.77
N ALA A 157 4.87 -4.70 -8.61
CA ALA A 157 4.75 -5.33 -7.32
C ALA A 157 4.03 -4.43 -6.31
N ALA A 158 3.49 -5.04 -5.25
CA ALA A 158 2.91 -4.35 -4.12
C ALA A 158 3.52 -4.89 -2.83
N TRP A 159 3.76 -4.01 -1.88
CA TRP A 159 4.15 -4.37 -0.52
C TRP A 159 3.08 -3.90 0.45
N ILE A 160 2.46 -4.87 1.13
CA ILE A 160 1.44 -4.66 2.15
C ILE A 160 2.07 -4.90 3.51
N VAL A 161 1.89 -3.97 4.44
CA VAL A 161 2.23 -4.13 5.87
C VAL A 161 1.01 -3.86 6.71
N HIS A 162 0.78 -4.70 7.71
CA HIS A 162 -0.42 -4.59 8.55
C HIS A 162 -0.16 -5.03 9.99
N THR A 163 -1.13 -4.75 10.86
CA THR A 163 -1.09 -5.19 12.26
C THR A 163 -2.00 -6.38 12.56
N VAL A 164 -2.82 -6.83 11.61
CA VAL A 164 -3.87 -7.86 11.77
C VAL A 164 -3.28 -9.27 11.96
N PRO A 165 -3.43 -9.91 13.13
CA PRO A 165 -3.16 -11.34 13.35
C PRO A 165 -4.07 -12.23 12.50
N GLY A 166 -3.60 -13.38 12.05
CA GLY A 166 -4.41 -14.33 11.28
C GLY A 166 -4.77 -13.89 9.86
N PHE A 167 -4.07 -12.88 9.32
CA PHE A 167 -4.35 -12.26 8.02
C PHE A 167 -3.06 -12.05 7.19
N PRO A 168 -3.15 -12.01 5.85
CA PRO A 168 -4.24 -12.59 5.08
C PRO A 168 -4.14 -14.11 5.06
N THR A 169 -5.21 -14.77 4.65
CA THR A 169 -5.13 -16.16 4.23
C THR A 169 -4.37 -16.28 2.91
N ALA A 170 -3.54 -17.31 2.77
CA ALA A 170 -2.79 -17.60 1.54
C ALA A 170 -3.43 -18.80 0.83
N ARG A 171 -3.80 -18.64 -0.44
CA ARG A 171 -4.44 -19.71 -1.26
C ARG A 171 -5.73 -20.29 -0.67
N THR A 172 -6.42 -19.53 0.16
CA THR A 172 -7.77 -19.86 0.62
C THR A 172 -8.66 -18.63 0.50
N PRO A 173 -10.00 -18.80 0.44
CA PRO A 173 -10.92 -17.68 0.30
C PRO A 173 -10.65 -16.56 1.30
N TYR A 174 -10.86 -15.33 0.85
CA TYR A 174 -10.68 -14.13 1.67
C TYR A 174 -11.43 -14.26 2.99
N SER A 175 -10.73 -14.05 4.09
CA SER A 175 -11.32 -14.09 5.43
C SER A 175 -10.72 -13.00 6.29
N TRP A 176 -11.59 -12.19 6.88
CA TRP A 176 -11.22 -11.23 7.92
C TRP A 176 -11.36 -11.89 9.30
N PRO A 177 -10.32 -11.87 10.15
CA PRO A 177 -10.39 -12.43 11.49
C PRO A 177 -11.40 -11.71 12.38
N VAL A 178 -12.53 -12.36 12.69
CA VAL A 178 -13.65 -11.75 13.45
C VAL A 178 -13.20 -11.20 14.81
N ALA A 179 -12.26 -11.87 15.48
CA ALA A 179 -11.69 -11.43 16.76
C ALA A 179 -11.04 -10.03 16.69
N GLU A 180 -10.60 -9.62 15.50
CA GLU A 180 -9.91 -8.35 15.27
C GLU A 180 -10.88 -7.19 15.02
N ASN A 181 -12.20 -7.43 14.99
CA ASN A 181 -13.22 -6.36 14.97
C ASN A 181 -13.14 -5.49 16.24
N ALA A 182 -12.89 -6.10 17.39
CA ALA A 182 -12.76 -5.39 18.67
C ALA A 182 -11.48 -4.55 18.78
N ARG A 183 -10.53 -4.66 17.84
CA ARG A 183 -9.19 -4.06 17.93
C ARG A 183 -8.93 -3.04 16.84
N GLY A 184 -7.97 -2.16 17.08
CA GLY A 184 -7.53 -1.16 16.12
C GLY A 184 -6.45 -1.73 15.20
N HIS A 185 -6.57 -1.51 13.89
CA HIS A 185 -5.61 -2.01 12.91
C HIS A 185 -5.19 -0.96 11.90
N LEU A 186 -3.92 -1.04 11.49
CA LEU A 186 -3.36 -0.26 10.41
C LEU A 186 -2.98 -1.22 9.29
N LEU A 187 -3.34 -0.87 8.06
CA LEU A 187 -2.92 -1.55 6.85
C LEU A 187 -2.34 -0.50 5.89
N ILE A 188 -1.14 -0.74 5.38
CA ILE A 188 -0.44 0.10 4.43
C ILE A 188 -0.17 -0.75 3.19
N CYS A 189 -0.47 -0.21 2.02
CA CYS A 189 -0.10 -0.79 0.73
C CYS A 189 0.73 0.21 -0.05
N LEU A 190 1.87 -0.25 -0.59
CA LEU A 190 2.75 0.52 -1.47
C LEU A 190 2.88 -0.21 -2.81
N THR A 191 2.53 0.45 -3.91
CA THR A 191 2.85 -0.02 -5.26
C THR A 191 4.29 0.35 -5.57
N ILE A 192 5.09 -0.63 -5.95
CA ILE A 192 6.55 -0.53 -6.10
C ILE A 192 7.02 -1.25 -7.36
N SER A 193 8.21 -0.90 -7.85
CA SER A 193 8.89 -1.70 -8.87
C SER A 193 9.49 -2.97 -8.24
N LYS A 194 9.59 -4.06 -9.03
CA LYS A 194 10.22 -5.31 -8.56
C LYS A 194 11.67 -5.11 -8.08
N SER A 195 12.39 -4.16 -8.67
CA SER A 195 13.77 -3.85 -8.30
C SER A 195 13.93 -3.41 -6.84
N GLN A 196 12.87 -2.96 -6.18
CA GLN A 196 12.90 -2.55 -4.78
C GLN A 196 12.64 -3.69 -3.79
N ILE A 197 12.16 -4.85 -4.26
CA ILE A 197 11.85 -6.00 -3.40
C ILE A 197 13.08 -6.46 -2.63
N ASN A 198 14.26 -6.48 -3.26
CA ASN A 198 15.49 -6.90 -2.58
C ASN A 198 15.89 -5.93 -1.44
N ALA A 199 15.60 -4.64 -1.57
CA ALA A 199 15.83 -3.66 -0.51
C ALA A 199 14.86 -3.86 0.66
N ILE A 200 13.59 -4.14 0.37
CA ILE A 200 12.58 -4.49 1.39
C ILE A 200 12.96 -5.79 2.09
N ALA A 201 13.36 -6.81 1.33
CA ALA A 201 13.77 -8.10 1.87
C ALA A 201 14.98 -7.98 2.80
N ALA A 202 15.94 -7.10 2.48
CA ALA A 202 17.07 -6.84 3.36
C ALA A 202 16.66 -6.22 4.71
N SER A 203 15.65 -5.37 4.71
CA SER A 203 15.03 -4.82 5.92
C SER A 203 14.25 -5.90 6.70
N LEU A 204 13.47 -6.73 6.00
CA LEU A 204 12.71 -7.82 6.61
C LEU A 204 13.65 -8.87 7.23
N LEU A 205 14.74 -9.22 6.56
CA LEU A 205 15.71 -10.20 7.06
C LEU A 205 16.25 -9.86 8.46
N LEU A 206 16.39 -8.56 8.76
CA LEU A 206 16.83 -8.09 10.08
C LEU A 206 15.76 -8.25 11.16
N VAL A 207 14.49 -8.01 10.85
CA VAL A 207 13.39 -8.17 11.81
C VAL A 207 12.93 -9.62 11.93
N GLN A 208 13.50 -10.57 11.17
CA GLN A 208 13.27 -12.02 11.26
C GLN A 208 11.77 -12.41 11.28
N PRO A 209 10.98 -11.96 10.28
CA PRO A 209 9.55 -12.25 10.25
C PRO A 209 9.33 -13.75 10.02
N MET A 210 8.17 -14.22 10.46
CA MET A 210 7.76 -15.60 10.23
C MET A 210 7.02 -15.68 8.90
N VAL A 211 7.68 -16.22 7.88
CA VAL A 211 7.10 -16.46 6.54
C VAL A 211 6.23 -17.71 6.59
N HIS A 212 4.94 -17.59 6.31
CA HIS A 212 4.01 -18.74 6.30
C HIS A 212 3.69 -19.24 4.89
N TYR A 213 3.96 -18.43 3.87
CA TYR A 213 3.72 -18.81 2.48
C TYR A 213 4.70 -18.08 1.56
N ASN A 214 5.21 -18.78 0.54
CA ASN A 214 6.02 -18.22 -0.52
C ASN A 214 5.89 -19.07 -1.78
N ASP A 215 5.47 -18.47 -2.90
CA ASP A 215 5.47 -19.10 -4.22
C ASP A 215 6.17 -18.28 -5.30
N ILE A 216 6.94 -17.27 -4.90
CA ILE A 216 7.75 -16.48 -5.83
C ILE A 216 8.86 -17.39 -6.40
N PRO A 217 8.89 -17.62 -7.72
CA PRO A 217 9.86 -18.52 -8.34
C PRO A 217 11.26 -17.90 -8.35
N GLU A 218 12.29 -18.75 -8.29
CA GLU A 218 13.69 -18.31 -8.27
C GLU A 218 14.09 -17.49 -9.51
N THR A 219 13.40 -17.70 -10.64
CA THR A 219 13.61 -16.92 -11.87
C THR A 219 13.32 -15.43 -11.67
N GLU A 220 12.36 -15.08 -10.81
CA GLU A 220 12.06 -13.69 -10.46
C GLU A 220 13.05 -13.10 -9.46
N THR A 221 13.77 -13.94 -8.72
CA THR A 221 14.62 -13.54 -7.58
C THR A 221 16.10 -13.80 -7.79
N ALA A 222 16.51 -14.16 -9.02
CA ALA A 222 17.90 -14.44 -9.37
C ALA A 222 18.84 -13.28 -8.97
N GLY A 223 18.41 -12.03 -9.14
CA GLY A 223 19.13 -10.82 -8.73
C GLY A 223 18.86 -10.34 -7.30
N MET A 224 18.15 -11.10 -6.46
CA MET A 224 17.65 -10.67 -5.16
C MET A 224 18.23 -11.50 -4.00
N PRO A 225 19.53 -11.35 -3.68
CA PRO A 225 20.19 -12.18 -2.67
C PRO A 225 19.60 -12.05 -1.27
N TYR A 226 19.06 -10.88 -0.88
CA TYR A 226 18.42 -10.72 0.42
C TYR A 226 17.04 -11.36 0.45
N PHE A 227 16.31 -11.34 -0.66
CA PHE A 227 15.06 -12.08 -0.80
C PHE A 227 15.29 -13.57 -0.65
N ASN A 228 16.27 -14.14 -1.35
CA ASN A 228 16.57 -15.57 -1.27
C ASN A 228 16.99 -15.98 0.16
N LYS A 229 17.68 -15.10 0.90
CA LYS A 229 17.95 -15.30 2.33
C LYS A 229 16.69 -15.27 3.18
N LEU A 230 15.77 -14.33 2.93
CA LEU A 230 14.50 -14.21 3.65
C LEU A 230 13.60 -15.42 3.40
N ALA A 231 13.40 -15.79 2.14
CA ALA A 231 12.59 -16.94 1.73
C ALA A 231 13.16 -18.26 2.28
N GLY A 232 14.49 -18.39 2.34
CA GLY A 232 15.16 -19.53 2.97
C GLY A 232 15.25 -19.49 4.50
N GLY A 233 14.61 -18.52 5.17
CA GLY A 233 14.61 -18.42 6.64
C GLY A 233 15.98 -18.13 7.26
N LYS A 234 16.93 -17.60 6.49
CA LYS A 234 18.27 -17.28 6.99
C LYS A 234 18.23 -16.06 7.90
N ILE A 235 19.16 -16.00 8.84
CA ILE A 235 19.22 -14.95 9.87
C ILE A 235 20.55 -14.20 9.76
N PRO A 236 20.57 -12.85 9.83
CA PRO A 236 21.81 -12.10 9.98
C PRO A 236 22.46 -12.40 11.33
N THR A 237 23.65 -12.99 11.30
CA THR A 237 24.42 -13.34 12.51
C THR A 237 25.49 -12.30 12.85
N LEU A 238 25.82 -11.43 11.90
CA LEU A 238 26.84 -10.38 12.04
C LEU A 238 26.20 -8.99 12.04
N PRO A 239 26.81 -8.01 12.75
CA PRO A 239 26.37 -6.63 12.71
C PRO A 239 26.53 -6.00 11.32
N PRO A 240 25.79 -4.92 11.00
CA PRO A 240 24.91 -4.16 11.90
C PRO A 240 23.55 -4.81 12.14
N PHE A 241 23.03 -4.69 13.36
CA PHE A 241 21.72 -5.23 13.79
C PHE A 241 20.56 -4.24 13.65
N THR A 242 20.82 -3.10 13.05
CA THR A 242 19.84 -2.07 12.67
C THR A 242 20.09 -1.67 11.22
N SER A 243 19.04 -1.23 10.53
CA SER A 243 19.18 -0.66 9.19
C SER A 243 18.16 0.43 8.93
N ARG A 244 18.58 1.43 8.15
CA ARG A 244 17.71 2.36 7.45
C ARG A 244 17.85 2.09 5.96
N ARG A 245 16.74 1.84 5.28
CA ARG A 245 16.68 1.70 3.82
C ARG A 245 15.64 2.67 3.26
N SER A 246 15.84 3.06 2.02
CA SER A 246 14.92 3.96 1.31
C SER A 246 14.45 3.26 0.05
N ILE A 247 13.15 3.32 -0.19
CA ILE A 247 12.46 2.81 -1.36
C ILE A 247 11.58 3.93 -1.93
N ARG A 248 11.01 3.75 -3.12
CA ARG A 248 10.11 4.73 -3.75
C ARG A 248 8.91 4.03 -4.37
N THR A 249 7.74 4.62 -4.27
CA THR A 249 6.56 4.12 -4.99
C THR A 249 6.74 4.22 -6.51
N GLU A 250 5.95 3.45 -7.27
CA GLU A 250 6.10 3.29 -8.72
C GLU A 250 5.74 4.56 -9.52
N ASN A 251 4.88 5.43 -9.00
CA ASN A 251 4.41 6.61 -9.73
C ASN A 251 5.55 7.50 -10.23
N ALA A 252 5.80 7.49 -11.54
CA ALA A 252 6.89 8.24 -12.17
C ALA A 252 6.69 9.77 -12.10
N ALA A 253 5.44 10.25 -12.04
CA ALA A 253 5.15 11.69 -12.01
C ALA A 253 5.34 12.30 -10.61
N GLY A 254 5.32 11.47 -9.55
CA GLY A 254 5.45 11.93 -8.17
C GLY A 254 5.75 10.75 -7.24
N PRO A 255 6.96 10.17 -7.29
CA PRO A 255 7.29 8.98 -6.51
C PRO A 255 7.44 9.34 -5.03
N VAL A 256 6.73 8.63 -4.17
CA VAL A 256 6.77 8.85 -2.72
C VAL A 256 7.97 8.12 -2.13
N ALA A 257 8.84 8.84 -1.44
CA ALA A 257 9.98 8.26 -0.73
C ALA A 257 9.53 7.59 0.57
N VAL A 258 9.87 6.31 0.73
CA VAL A 258 9.55 5.53 1.93
C VAL A 258 10.83 5.10 2.62
N HIS A 259 10.93 5.39 3.90
CA HIS A 259 12.06 4.98 4.74
C HIS A 259 11.65 3.81 5.63
N ILE A 260 12.40 2.71 5.50
CA ILE A 260 12.20 1.48 6.26
C ILE A 260 13.26 1.41 7.35
N TYR A 261 12.81 1.34 8.59
CA TYR A 261 13.66 1.15 9.75
C TYR A 261 13.48 -0.26 10.29
N SER A 262 14.60 -0.96 10.48
CA SER A 262 14.61 -2.37 10.88
C SER A 262 15.60 -2.59 12.00
N LYS A 263 15.26 -3.49 12.90
CA LYS A 263 16.07 -3.85 14.07
C LYS A 263 15.92 -5.34 14.37
N SER A 264 17.03 -6.01 14.65
CA SER A 264 17.02 -7.41 15.10
C SER A 264 16.98 -7.54 16.62
N ARG A 265 16.54 -8.70 17.09
CA ARG A 265 16.57 -9.08 18.51
C ARG A 265 17.98 -9.11 19.10
N SER A 266 18.98 -9.46 18.29
CA SER A 266 20.40 -9.50 18.68
C SER A 266 21.01 -8.12 18.90
N SER A 267 20.30 -7.05 18.54
CA SER A 267 20.67 -5.69 18.89
C SER A 267 20.64 -5.54 20.42
N LYS A 268 21.82 -5.63 21.07
CA LYS A 268 22.03 -5.39 22.51
C LYS A 268 21.67 -3.97 22.95
N TYR A 269 21.34 -3.08 22.01
CA TYR A 269 20.59 -1.88 22.31
C TYR A 269 19.16 -2.29 22.71
N ALA A 270 18.97 -2.62 24.00
CA ALA A 270 17.69 -2.97 24.59
C ALA A 270 16.61 -1.98 24.14
N ALA A 271 15.54 -2.46 23.48
CA ALA A 271 14.34 -1.68 23.18
C ALA A 271 14.56 -0.24 22.65
N SER A 272 15.66 0.03 21.96
CA SER A 272 15.85 1.26 21.17
C SER A 272 15.04 1.19 19.88
N LEU A 273 13.72 1.05 20.02
CA LEU A 273 12.80 1.74 19.10
C LEU A 273 12.64 3.18 19.59
N LEU A 274 13.79 3.80 19.86
CA LEU A 274 13.99 5.11 20.42
C LEU A 274 15.15 5.76 19.66
N LEU A 275 15.08 5.66 18.33
CA LEU A 275 15.29 6.85 17.53
C LEU A 275 14.10 7.78 17.79
N VAL A 276 13.89 8.25 19.03
CA VAL A 276 13.25 9.55 19.28
C VAL A 276 14.36 10.57 19.08
N GLN A 277 14.91 10.54 17.88
CA GLN A 277 15.18 11.77 17.14
C GLN A 277 13.99 11.83 16.19
N PRO A 278 12.85 12.41 16.59
CA PRO A 278 11.78 12.61 15.64
C PRO A 278 12.35 13.60 14.62
N MET A 279 12.64 13.10 13.43
CA MET A 279 13.00 13.97 12.33
C MET A 279 11.66 14.53 11.84
N VAL A 280 11.34 15.76 12.25
CA VAL A 280 10.13 16.44 11.82
C VAL A 280 10.28 16.73 10.33
N HIS A 281 9.60 15.94 9.52
CA HIS A 281 9.72 15.99 8.06
C HIS A 281 8.72 16.97 7.42
N TYR A 282 7.65 17.32 8.14
CA TYR A 282 6.62 18.27 7.74
C TYR A 282 5.93 18.79 9.02
N ASN A 283 5.74 20.10 9.11
CA ASN A 283 5.02 20.75 10.19
C ASN A 283 4.20 21.91 9.60
N ASP A 284 2.91 21.69 9.41
CA ASP A 284 1.92 22.68 8.99
C ASP A 284 1.22 23.36 10.16
N ILE A 285 1.60 23.04 11.40
CA ILE A 285 1.11 23.73 12.58
C ILE A 285 1.66 25.15 12.56
N PRO A 286 0.81 26.18 12.42
CA PRO A 286 1.27 27.56 12.27
C PRO A 286 1.99 28.02 13.54
N GLU A 287 3.00 28.89 13.39
CA GLU A 287 3.81 29.36 14.52
C GLU A 287 2.95 30.01 15.62
N THR A 288 1.81 30.59 15.26
CA THR A 288 0.82 31.16 16.19
C THR A 288 0.23 30.14 17.15
N GLU A 289 0.02 28.90 16.72
CA GLU A 289 -0.52 27.79 17.54
C GLU A 289 0.56 27.11 18.39
N THR A 290 1.84 27.31 18.05
CA THR A 290 2.99 26.78 18.79
C THR A 290 3.67 27.83 19.65
N ALA A 291 3.13 29.05 19.67
CA ALA A 291 3.61 30.15 20.50
C ALA A 291 3.54 29.74 21.98
N GLY A 292 4.71 29.62 22.62
CA GLY A 292 4.81 29.15 24.01
C GLY A 292 5.07 27.65 24.18
N MET A 293 5.28 26.89 23.10
CA MET A 293 5.67 25.47 23.15
C MET A 293 7.17 25.26 22.87
N PRO A 294 8.08 25.53 23.82
CA PRO A 294 9.53 25.53 23.57
C PRO A 294 10.09 24.14 23.20
N TYR A 295 9.46 23.06 23.67
CA TYR A 295 9.86 21.71 23.30
C TYR A 295 9.40 21.32 21.89
N PHE A 296 8.25 21.85 21.46
CA PHE A 296 7.76 21.67 20.09
C PHE A 296 8.66 22.38 19.08
N LYS A 297 9.09 23.60 19.38
CA LYS A 297 10.06 24.33 18.55
C LYS A 297 11.39 23.58 18.43
N LYS A 298 11.94 23.09 19.54
CA LYS A 298 13.15 22.26 19.53
C LYS A 298 12.99 20.97 18.71
N LEU A 299 11.81 20.36 18.78
CA LEU A 299 11.44 19.17 18.01
C LEU A 299 11.37 19.47 16.51
N ALA A 300 10.70 20.55 16.11
CA ALA A 300 10.60 21.01 14.71
C ALA A 300 11.97 21.36 14.12
N GLU A 301 12.88 21.92 14.92
CA GLU A 301 14.26 22.24 14.54
C GLU A 301 15.21 21.03 14.58
N GLY A 302 14.72 19.83 14.92
CA GLY A 302 15.52 18.61 15.01
C GLY A 302 16.55 18.61 16.16
N LYS A 303 16.39 19.48 17.16
CA LYS A 303 17.30 19.60 18.30
C LYS A 303 17.06 18.49 19.32
N VAL A 304 18.13 17.78 19.67
CA VAL A 304 18.12 16.68 20.64
C VAL A 304 18.69 17.15 21.99
N PRO A 305 18.13 16.75 23.14
CA PRO A 305 18.72 17.03 24.44
C PRO A 305 20.11 16.37 24.58
N SER A 306 21.14 17.20 24.75
CA SER A 306 22.52 16.74 25.01
C SER A 306 22.82 16.53 26.51
N LEU A 307 21.92 16.99 27.38
CA LEU A 307 22.04 16.91 28.83
C LEU A 307 20.95 16.01 29.43
N PRO A 308 21.23 15.30 30.54
CA PRO A 308 20.24 14.49 31.24
C PRO A 308 19.10 15.35 31.81
N PRO A 309 17.89 14.78 32.03
CA PRO A 309 17.57 13.35 32.01
C PRO A 309 17.34 12.79 30.59
N PHE A 310 18.00 11.67 30.32
CA PHE A 310 17.90 10.95 29.03
C PHE A 310 16.74 9.95 28.99
N THR A 311 15.84 10.01 29.95
CA THR A 311 14.61 9.21 30.06
C THR A 311 13.49 10.11 30.56
N SER A 312 12.29 9.98 30.00
CA SER A 312 11.13 10.76 30.38
C SER A 312 9.88 9.88 30.40
N ARG A 313 9.01 10.11 31.38
CA ARG A 313 7.66 9.55 31.44
C ARG A 313 6.70 10.73 31.49
N ARG A 314 5.72 10.74 30.59
CA ARG A 314 4.64 11.72 30.56
C ARG A 314 3.32 10.98 30.51
N SER A 315 2.30 11.54 31.14
CA SER A 315 0.93 11.02 31.05
C SER A 315 0.09 12.09 30.38
N ILE A 316 -0.61 11.71 29.33
CA ILE A 316 -1.63 12.56 28.68
C ILE A 316 -2.99 11.88 28.84
N ARG A 317 -4.06 12.62 28.57
CA ARG A 317 -5.42 12.10 28.51
C ARG A 317 -6.00 12.47 27.15
N THR A 318 -6.83 11.59 26.61
CA THR A 318 -7.62 11.90 25.42
C THR A 318 -8.65 13.00 25.73
N GLU A 319 -9.03 13.77 24.72
CA GLU A 319 -9.87 14.96 24.86
C GLU A 319 -11.31 14.68 25.30
N ASP A 320 -11.83 13.46 25.08
CA ASP A 320 -13.19 13.11 25.50
C ASP A 320 -13.38 13.28 27.01
N ALA A 321 -14.09 14.34 27.39
CA ALA A 321 -14.36 14.70 28.77
C ALA A 321 -15.28 13.70 29.50
N ARG A 322 -16.03 12.86 28.75
CA ARG A 322 -16.93 11.86 29.35
C ARG A 322 -16.22 10.55 29.66
N SER A 323 -15.21 10.17 28.87
CA SER A 323 -14.42 8.96 29.07
C SER A 323 -12.94 9.14 28.68
N PRO A 324 -12.18 9.95 29.43
CA PRO A 324 -10.78 10.23 29.10
C PRO A 324 -9.91 8.99 29.30
N VAL A 325 -9.22 8.55 28.25
CA VAL A 325 -8.25 7.45 28.29
C VAL A 325 -6.88 8.02 28.69
N ALA A 326 -6.30 7.48 29.77
CA ALA A 326 -4.95 7.82 30.17
C ALA A 326 -3.92 7.14 29.26
N VAL A 327 -3.04 7.94 28.64
CA VAL A 327 -1.94 7.46 27.80
C VAL A 327 -0.63 7.80 28.49
N HIS A 328 0.16 6.77 28.80
CA HIS A 328 1.50 6.95 29.35
C HIS A 328 2.55 6.87 28.24
N ILE A 329 3.24 7.97 28.01
CA ILE A 329 4.31 8.14 27.03
C ILE A 329 5.65 7.96 27.74
N TYR A 330 6.45 7.03 27.25
CA TYR A 330 7.79 6.74 27.75
C TYR A 330 8.80 7.08 26.65
N SER A 331 9.83 7.85 26.98
CA SER A 331 10.91 8.23 26.06
C SER A 331 12.27 8.00 26.69
N LYS A 332 13.26 7.60 25.89
CA LYS A 332 14.66 7.41 26.30
C LYS A 332 15.61 7.74 25.13
N SER A 333 16.64 8.55 25.33
CA SER A 333 17.59 8.94 24.28
C SER A 333 18.76 7.95 24.14
N GLU A 334 19.50 8.08 23.03
CA GLU A 334 20.70 7.27 22.72
C GLU A 334 21.79 7.38 23.80
N SER A 335 21.89 8.55 24.46
CA SER A 335 22.83 8.80 25.55
C SER A 335 22.51 8.05 26.85
N SER A 336 21.35 7.38 26.95
CA SER A 336 20.92 6.68 28.17
C SER A 336 21.46 5.24 28.25
N LYS A 337 22.43 5.02 29.15
CA LYS A 337 23.10 3.72 29.38
C LYS A 337 22.36 2.73 30.32
N TYR A 338 21.21 3.10 30.92
CA TYR A 338 20.50 2.25 31.92
C TYR A 338 19.50 1.26 31.30
N GLY A 339 19.40 0.06 31.90
CA GLY A 339 18.70 -1.12 31.37
C GLY A 339 17.17 -1.18 31.52
N GLU A 340 16.58 -2.07 30.70
CA GLU A 340 15.22 -2.65 30.66
C GLU A 340 13.96 -1.73 30.58
N LEU A 341 13.43 -1.56 29.37
CA LEU A 341 11.98 -1.49 29.11
C LEU A 341 11.58 -2.79 28.38
N LYS A 342 11.25 -3.81 29.17
CA LYS A 342 11.00 -5.19 28.76
C LYS A 342 9.65 -5.43 28.05
N TRP A 343 8.98 -4.39 27.58
CA TRP A 343 7.59 -4.48 27.10
C TRP A 343 7.36 -3.89 25.68
N LEU A 344 8.38 -3.29 25.06
CA LEU A 344 8.28 -2.68 23.73
C LEU A 344 9.07 -3.49 22.69
N TYR A 345 8.74 -4.77 22.56
CA TYR A 345 9.40 -5.64 21.60
C TYR A 345 8.89 -5.38 20.17
N GLU A 346 9.78 -4.81 19.35
CA GLU A 346 9.90 -5.08 17.91
C GLU A 346 8.74 -4.62 17.01
N PHE A 347 8.60 -3.29 16.84
CA PHE A 347 7.84 -2.71 15.72
C PHE A 347 8.74 -2.41 14.52
N GLN A 348 8.27 -2.73 13.32
CA GLN A 348 8.80 -2.16 12.08
C GLN A 348 8.03 -0.85 11.83
N ILE A 349 8.71 0.28 11.97
CA ILE A 349 8.13 1.59 11.62
C ILE A 349 8.43 1.84 10.14
N ILE A 350 7.38 1.96 9.35
CA ILE A 350 7.46 2.50 7.99
C ILE A 350 7.15 3.99 8.10
N LEU A 351 8.17 4.83 7.88
CA LEU A 351 7.97 6.27 7.75
C LEU A 351 7.87 6.58 6.26
N ILE A 352 6.65 6.90 5.81
CA ILE A 352 6.40 7.42 4.46
C ILE A 352 6.64 8.93 4.55
N ARG A 353 7.61 9.46 3.78
CA ARG A 353 7.82 10.91 3.72
C ARG A 353 6.68 11.50 2.89
N GLY A 354 5.83 12.31 3.51
CA GLY A 354 4.66 12.90 2.88
C GLY A 354 5.00 14.00 1.87
N PHE A 355 4.40 13.84 0.68
CA PHE A 355 3.66 14.84 -0.09
C PHE A 355 4.29 16.23 -0.28
N ASP A 356 5.24 16.32 -1.21
CA ASP A 356 5.40 17.56 -1.96
C ASP A 356 4.36 17.52 -3.10
N MET A 357 3.39 18.44 -3.07
CA MET A 357 2.62 18.83 -4.26
C MET A 357 3.38 19.91 -5.03
#